data_AF-A0A837J479-F1
#
_entry.id   AF-A0A837J479-F1
#
_cell.length_a   1.000
_cell.length_b   1.000
_cell.length_c   1.000
_cell.angle_alpha   90.00
_cell.angle_beta   90.00
_cell.angle_gamma   90.00
#
_symmetry.space_group_name_H-M   'P 1'
#
loop_
_entity.id
_entity.type
_entity.pdbx_description
1 polymer ?
#
loop_
_entity_poly.entity_id
_entity_poly.type
_entity_poly.pdbx_seq_one_letter_code
_entity_poly.pdbx_strand_id
1 'polypeptide(L)' 'MRALFASYENQLLVGNYIFVAKIAIHDRNFLELKKDFDFALKRLEVLK' A
#
# COMPACT_ATOMS: atom_id res chain seq x y z
N MET A 1 -7.45 -1.35 3.66
CA MET A 1 -6.39 -0.30 3.60
C MET A 1 -5.61 -0.19 4.90
N ARG A 2 -6.19 0.30 6.00
CA ARG A 2 -5.44 0.54 7.26
C ARG A 2 -4.77 -0.72 7.85
N ALA A 3 -5.46 -1.86 7.86
CA ALA A 3 -4.87 -3.14 8.28
C ALA A 3 -3.70 -3.57 7.37
N LEU A 4 -3.80 -3.31 6.06
CA LEU A 4 -2.74 -3.60 5.11
C LEU A 4 -1.51 -2.73 5.39
N PHE A 5 -1.70 -1.43 5.63
CA PHE A 5 -0.60 -0.53 5.97
C PHE A 5 0.10 -0.90 7.27
N ALA A 6 -0.65 -1.31 8.30
CA ALA A 6 -0.07 -1.78 9.58
C ALA A 6 0.91 -2.96 9.39
N SER A 7 0.67 -3.84 8.40
CA SER A 7 1.61 -4.91 8.06
C SER A 7 2.99 -4.43 7.56
N TYR A 8 3.08 -3.20 7.04
CA TYR A 8 4.31 -2.62 6.48
C TYR A 8 4.94 -1.55 7.39
N GLU A 9 4.36 -1.25 8.54
CA GLU A 9 4.82 -0.18 9.45
C GLU A 9 6.31 -0.31 9.80
N ASN A 10 6.78 -1.54 10.04
CA ASN A 10 8.18 -1.82 10.39
C ASN A 10 9.16 -1.74 9.21
N GLN A 11 8.66 -1.73 7.97
CA GLN A 11 9.46 -1.72 6.74
C GLN A 11 9.46 -0.36 6.04
N LEU A 12 8.53 0.52 6.40
CA LEU A 12 8.39 1.83 5.80
C LEU A 12 9.39 2.84 6.38
N LEU A 13 9.92 3.70 5.52
CA LEU A 13 10.68 4.88 5.94
C LEU A 13 9.77 5.84 6.73
N VAL A 14 10.35 6.56 7.69
CA VAL A 14 9.60 7.57 8.46
C VAL A 14 9.28 8.74 7.53
N GLY A 15 7.99 9.05 7.38
CA GLY A 15 7.53 10.11 6.50
C GLY A 15 6.00 10.20 6.44
N ASN A 16 5.52 11.16 5.65
CA ASN A 16 4.10 11.37 5.43
C ASN A 16 3.67 10.71 4.12
N TYR A 17 2.65 9.85 4.18
CA TYR A 17 2.15 9.10 3.03
C TYR A 17 0.69 9.42 2.77
N ILE A 18 0.35 9.71 1.52
CA ILE A 18 -1.03 9.91 1.07
C ILE A 18 -1.39 8.79 0.11
N PHE A 19 -2.37 7.98 0.50
CA PHE A 19 -2.92 6.93 -0.35
C PHE A 19 -4.22 7.40 -0.99
N VAL A 20 -4.26 7.42 -2.32
CA VAL A 20 -5.46 7.76 -3.10
C VAL A 20 -5.91 6.52 -3.87
N ALA A 21 -7.11 6.03 -3.55
CA ALA A 21 -7.72 4.89 -4.21
C ALA A 21 -8.80 5.35 -5.20
N LYS A 22 -8.86 4.72 -6.37
CA LYS A 22 -9.97 4.91 -7.32
C LYS A 22 -11.18 4.08 -6.90
N ILE A 23 -12.37 4.48 -7.33
CA ILE A 23 -13.63 3.80 -6.96
C ILE A 23 -13.67 2.31 -7.33
N ALA A 24 -12.97 1.91 -8.39
CA ALA A 24 -12.81 0.51 -8.82
C ALA A 24 -12.04 -0.38 -7.82
N ILE A 25 -11.60 0.15 -6.68
CA ILE A 25 -10.97 -0.63 -5.61
C ILE A 25 -11.95 -1.58 -4.91
N HIS A 26 -13.25 -1.27 -4.96
CA HIS A 26 -14.30 -2.11 -4.39
C HIS A 26 -14.50 -3.43 -5.15
N ASP A 27 -14.12 -3.45 -6.43
CA ASP A 27 -14.22 -4.64 -7.29
C ASP A 27 -12.98 -5.55 -7.18
N ARG A 28 -11.95 -5.14 -6.42
CA ARG A 28 -10.69 -5.87 -6.29
C ARG A 28 -10.68 -6.75 -5.05
N ASN A 29 -10.15 -7.96 -5.20
CA ASN A 29 -9.98 -8.85 -4.07
C ASN A 29 -8.74 -8.47 -3.24
N PHE A 30 -8.67 -8.91 -1.99
CA PHE A 30 -7.59 -8.58 -1.06
C PHE A 30 -6.19 -8.89 -1.61
N LEU A 31 -6.02 -10.02 -2.30
CA LEU A 31 -4.75 -10.43 -2.91
C LEU A 31 -4.27 -9.46 -3.99
N GLU A 32 -5.18 -8.98 -4.84
CA GLU A 32 -4.86 -8.02 -5.89
C GLU A 32 -4.48 -6.67 -5.28
N LEU A 33 -5.25 -6.24 -4.27
CA LEU A 33 -5.00 -5.01 -3.54
C LEU A 33 -3.63 -5.00 -2.87
N LYS A 34 -3.22 -6.13 -2.29
CA LYS A 34 -1.89 -6.30 -1.71
C LYS A 34 -0.81 -6.16 -2.78
N LYS A 35 -0.99 -6.78 -3.93
CA LYS A 35 -0.04 -6.72 -5.04
C LYS A 35 0.12 -5.31 -5.60
N ASP A 36 -0.97 -4.55 -5.72
CA ASP A 36 -0.93 -3.14 -6.10
C ASP A 36 -0.17 -2.29 -5.08
N PHE A 37 -0.38 -2.57 -3.78
CA PHE A 37 0.37 -1.92 -2.70
C PHE A 37 1.86 -2.22 -2.76
N ASP A 38 2.23 -3.50 -2.85
CA ASP A 38 3.63 -3.92 -2.96
C ASP A 38 4.29 -3.25 -4.18
N PHE A 39 3.58 -3.16 -5.30
CA PHE A 39 4.06 -2.47 -6.50
C PHE A 39 4.29 -0.98 -6.26
N ALA A 40 3.31 -0.29 -5.66
CA ALA A 40 3.41 1.14 -5.37
C ALA A 40 4.55 1.45 -4.38
N LEU A 41 4.66 0.68 -3.30
CA LEU A 41 5.70 0.85 -2.28
C LEU A 41 7.10 0.60 -2.82
N LYS A 42 7.27 -0.44 -3.68
CA LYS A 42 8.55 -0.68 -4.38
C LYS A 42 8.90 0.46 -5.32
N ARG A 43 7.92 0.98 -6.07
CA ARG A 43 8.15 2.06 -7.04
C ARG A 43 8.50 3.39 -6.38
N LEU A 44 7.98 3.63 -5.18
CA LEU A 44 8.27 4.82 -4.39
C LEU A 44 9.60 4.72 -3.63
N GLU A 45 10.26 3.55 -3.63
CA GLU A 45 11.51 3.28 -2.90
C GLU A 45 11.39 3.59 -1.39
N VAL A 46 10.19 3.42 -0.84
CA VAL A 46 9.86 3.74 0.57
C VAL A 46 9.99 2.54 1.51
N LEU A 47 10.35 1.38 0.96
CA LEU A 47 10.66 0.17 1.70
C LEU A 47 12.15 0.15 2.04
N LYS A 48 12.48 -0.07 3.31
CA LYS A 48 13.87 -0.29 3.78
C LYS A 48 14.46 -1.61 3.29
#